data_AF-A0A4U8SF69-F1
#
_entry.id   AF-A0A4U8SF69-F1
#
_cell.length_a   1.000
_cell.length_b   1.000
_cell.length_c   1.000
_cell.angle_alpha   90.00
_cell.angle_beta   90.00
_cell.angle_gamma   90.00
#
_symmetry.space_group_name_H-M   'P 1'
#
loop_
_entity.id
_entity.type
_entity.pdbx_description
1 polymer ?
#
loop_
_entity_poly.entity_id
_entity_poly.type
_entity_poly.pdbx_seq_one_letter_code
_entity_poly.pdbx_strand_id
1 'polypeptide(L)'
;MLYITILFIAFLTALTRFLPFFIFRNKTPKVITDLGTLLPPSLIAMIFIYSCKDMLQLDNIELGIYGLVGIVFVLFLHIVFKNILFSIFCGTLFYLVLRNHDLIFDTISF
;
A
#
# COMPACT_ATOMS: atom_id res chain seq x y z
N MET A 1 5.96 -23.26 25.31
CA MET A 1 6.78 -22.08 24.97
C MET A 1 6.00 -21.14 24.03
N LEU A 2 5.70 -21.54 22.79
CA LEU A 2 5.01 -20.70 21.79
C LEU A 2 3.68 -20.06 22.27
N TYR A 3 2.83 -20.82 22.96
CA TYR A 3 1.53 -20.33 23.41
C TYR A 3 1.61 -19.20 24.46
N ILE A 4 2.58 -19.29 25.37
CA ILE A 4 2.84 -18.26 26.39
C ILE A 4 3.35 -16.98 25.73
N THR A 5 4.24 -17.11 24.74
CA THR A 5 4.78 -15.97 23.98
C THR A 5 3.67 -15.23 23.21
N ILE A 6 2.76 -15.94 22.54
CA ILE A 6 1.66 -15.31 21.82
C ILE A 6 0.73 -14.57 22.78
N LEU A 7 0.37 -15.20 23.91
CA LEU A 7 -0.49 -14.57 24.92
C LEU A 7 0.16 -13.32 25.51
N PHE A 8 1.47 -13.38 25.79
CA PHE A 8 2.24 -12.25 26.30
C PHE A 8 2.33 -11.09 25.30
N ILE A 9 2.62 -11.37 24.03
CA ILE A 9 2.68 -10.36 22.96
C ILE A 9 1.29 -9.76 22.70
N ALA A 10 0.23 -10.57 22.68
CA ALA A 10 -1.14 -10.09 22.53
C ALA A 10 -1.53 -9.16 23.69
N PHE A 11 -1.19 -9.54 24.92
CA PHE A 11 -1.43 -8.72 26.10
C PHE A 11 -0.65 -7.40 26.06
N LEU A 12 0.65 -7.44 25.73
CA LEU A 12 1.47 -6.22 25.58
C LEU A 12 0.98 -5.32 24.46
N THR A 13 0.57 -5.89 23.33
CA THR A 13 0.04 -5.13 22.18
C THR A 13 -1.28 -4.44 22.56
N ALA A 14 -2.18 -5.18 23.23
CA ALA A 14 -3.41 -4.62 23.76
C ALA A 14 -3.08 -3.51 24.77
N LEU A 15 -2.18 -3.75 25.72
CA LEU A 15 -1.76 -2.77 26.71
C LEU A 15 -1.25 -1.49 26.05
N THR A 16 -0.30 -1.57 25.11
CA THR A 16 0.23 -0.39 24.39
C THR A 16 -0.85 0.36 23.61
N ARG A 17 -1.85 -0.34 23.08
CA ARG A 17 -2.97 0.28 22.37
C ARG A 17 -3.96 0.95 23.33
N PHE A 18 -4.22 0.36 24.50
CA PHE A 18 -5.15 0.87 25.52
C PHE A 18 -4.54 1.91 26.46
N LEU A 19 -3.22 1.89 26.64
CA LEU A 19 -2.46 2.81 27.48
C LEU A 19 -2.69 4.29 27.12
N PRO A 20 -2.63 4.71 25.82
CA PRO A 20 -2.96 6.09 25.47
C PRO A 20 -4.43 6.41 25.76
N PHE A 21 -5.37 5.50 25.50
CA PHE A 21 -6.79 5.75 25.79
C PHE A 21 -7.09 5.91 27.28
N PHE A 22 -6.37 5.19 28.15
CA PHE A 22 -6.53 5.30 29.60
C PHE A 22 -5.93 6.59 30.17
N ILE A 23 -4.73 6.98 29.70
CA ILE A 23 -4.04 8.19 30.14
C ILE A 23 -4.73 9.47 29.62
N PHE A 24 -5.29 9.46 28.41
CA PHE A 24 -5.87 10.66 27.78
C PHE A 24 -7.38 10.87 28.05
N ARG A 25 -7.95 10.20 29.06
CA ARG A 25 -9.41 10.20 29.34
C ARG A 25 -10.03 11.57 29.63
N ASN A 26 -9.25 12.57 30.08
CA ASN A 26 -9.80 13.84 30.59
C ASN A 26 -9.40 15.10 29.81
N LYS A 27 -8.28 15.10 29.08
CA LYS A 27 -7.87 16.19 28.17
C LYS A 27 -7.05 15.58 27.05
N THR A 28 -7.66 15.31 25.90
CA THR A 28 -6.94 14.94 24.69
C THR A 28 -6.12 16.16 24.23
N PRO A 29 -4.79 16.17 24.36
CA PRO A 29 -3.98 17.28 23.87
C PRO A 29 -4.09 17.32 22.34
N LYS A 30 -4.28 18.52 21.79
CA LYS A 30 -4.49 18.74 20.34
C LYS A 30 -3.47 18.00 19.48
N VAL A 31 -2.21 17.98 19.92
CA VAL A 31 -1.09 17.28 19.27
C VAL A 31 -1.40 15.82 18.91
N ILE A 32 -2.07 15.05 19.77
CA ILE A 32 -2.34 13.62 19.52
C ILE A 32 -3.49 13.45 18.52
N THR A 33 -4.51 14.31 18.59
CA THR A 33 -5.61 14.34 17.62
C THR A 33 -5.10 14.75 16.24
N ASP A 34 -4.24 15.76 16.20
CA ASP A 34 -3.62 16.26 14.98
C ASP A 34 -2.74 15.17 14.34
N LEU A 35 -1.87 14.53 15.11
CA LEU A 35 -1.08 13.38 14.63
C LEU A 35 -1.97 12.24 14.15
N GLY A 36 -3.04 11.89 14.88
CA GLY A 36 -3.98 10.84 14.48
C GLY A 36 -4.71 11.15 13.18
N THR A 37 -4.99 12.42 12.87
CA THR A 37 -5.59 12.84 11.60
C THR A 37 -4.58 12.90 10.45
N LEU A 38 -3.30 13.17 10.73
CA LEU A 38 -2.25 13.35 9.74
C LEU A 38 -1.52 12.04 9.39
N LEU A 39 -1.45 11.09 10.32
CA LEU A 39 -0.76 9.80 10.11
C LEU A 39 -1.41 8.95 9.00
N PRO A 40 -2.73 8.69 9.02
CA PRO A 40 -3.36 7.82 8.03
C PRO A 40 -3.21 8.35 6.59
N PRO A 41 -3.47 9.65 6.31
CA PRO A 41 -3.22 10.22 4.98
C PRO A 41 -1.75 10.12 4.56
N SER A 42 -0.82 10.39 5.47
CA SER A 42 0.62 10.34 5.19
C SER A 42 1.10 8.92 4.87
N LEU A 43 0.62 7.91 5.63
CA LEU A 43 0.93 6.50 5.38
C LEU A 43 0.41 6.04 4.02
N ILE A 44 -0.82 6.43 3.65
CA ILE A 44 -1.38 6.08 2.34
C ILE A 44 -0.53 6.68 1.21
N ALA A 45 -0.12 7.95 1.36
CA ALA A 45 0.77 8.60 0.39
C ALA A 45 2.14 7.91 0.31
N MET A 46 2.73 7.56 1.46
CA MET A 46 4.01 6.84 1.51
C MET A 46 3.91 5.48 0.84
N ILE A 47 2.87 4.70 1.11
CA ILE A 47 2.62 3.40 0.45
C ILE A 47 2.54 3.60 -1.06
N PHE A 48 1.75 4.57 -1.53
CA PHE A 48 1.61 4.87 -2.94
C PHE A 48 2.96 5.24 -3.61
N ILE A 49 3.74 6.13 -2.99
CA ILE A 49 5.05 6.55 -3.50
C ILE A 49 6.03 5.37 -3.50
N TYR A 50 6.03 4.54 -2.45
CA TYR A 50 6.96 3.43 -2.34
C TYR A 50 6.63 2.29 -3.31
N SER A 51 5.34 2.00 -3.51
CA SER A 51 4.89 1.07 -4.56
C SER A 51 5.29 1.54 -5.95
N CYS A 52 5.26 2.85 -6.22
CA CYS A 52 5.77 3.44 -7.46
C CYS A 52 7.31 3.32 -7.57
N LYS A 53 8.03 3.55 -6.47
CA LYS A 53 9.50 3.45 -6.41
C LYS A 53 10.00 2.03 -6.72
N ASP A 54 9.34 1.00 -6.18
CA ASP A 54 9.69 -0.41 -6.43
C ASP A 54 9.56 -0.73 -7.94
N MET A 55 8.50 -0.26 -8.58
CA MET A 55 8.25 -0.42 -10.03
C MET A 55 9.28 0.33 -10.90
N LEU A 56 9.90 1.38 -10.38
CA LEU A 56 10.94 2.17 -11.05
C LEU A 56 12.36 1.61 -10.84
N GLN A 57 12.54 0.55 -10.03
CA GLN A 57 13.84 -0.12 -9.93
C GLN A 57 14.09 -0.96 -11.21
N LEU A 58 14.70 -0.27 -12.17
CA LEU A 58 15.12 -0.64 -13.53
C LEU A 58 16.20 -1.76 -13.55
N ASP A 59 15.91 -2.94 -13.02
CA ASP A 59 16.77 -4.12 -13.30
C ASP A 59 16.47 -4.72 -14.69
N ASN A 60 15.31 -4.41 -15.28
CA ASN A 60 14.93 -4.82 -16.64
C ASN A 60 14.35 -3.64 -17.44
N ILE A 61 14.99 -3.30 -18.56
CA ILE A 61 14.68 -2.13 -19.40
C ILE A 61 13.25 -2.21 -19.98
N GLU A 62 12.75 -3.41 -20.26
CA GLU A 62 11.38 -3.60 -20.77
C GLU A 62 10.31 -3.39 -19.70
N LEU A 63 10.59 -3.76 -18.44
CA LEU A 63 9.65 -3.58 -17.33
C LEU A 63 9.46 -2.10 -16.93
N GLY A 64 10.54 -1.30 -17.05
CA GLY A 64 10.54 0.11 -16.62
C GLY A 64 9.61 1.01 -17.45
N ILE A 65 9.43 0.72 -18.73
CA ILE A 65 8.53 1.48 -19.62
C ILE A 65 7.06 1.19 -19.29
N TYR A 66 6.71 -0.07 -19.02
CA TYR A 66 5.34 -0.43 -18.72
C TYR A 66 4.90 0.04 -17.32
N GLY A 67 5.81 0.08 -16.34
CA GLY A 67 5.53 0.63 -15.01
C GLY A 67 5.12 2.11 -15.06
N LEU A 68 5.84 2.92 -15.84
CA LEU A 68 5.56 4.35 -16.01
C LEU A 68 4.22 4.59 -16.72
N VAL A 69 3.92 3.83 -17.77
CA VAL A 69 2.63 3.89 -18.47
C VAL A 69 1.48 3.44 -17.57
N GLY A 70 1.67 2.40 -16.76
CA GLY A 70 0.68 1.92 -15.79
C GLY A 70 0.33 2.96 -14.71
N ILE A 71 1.32 3.68 -14.19
CA ILE A 71 1.10 4.77 -13.22
C ILE A 71 0.32 5.92 -13.83
N VAL A 72 0.70 6.36 -15.04
CA VAL A 72 0.00 7.44 -15.75
C VAL A 72 -1.43 7.02 -16.07
N PHE A 73 -1.66 5.77 -16.47
CA PHE A 73 -2.98 5.23 -16.74
C PHE A 73 -3.84 5.12 -15.47
N VAL A 74 -3.30 4.64 -14.36
CA VAL A 74 -4.00 4.57 -13.07
C VAL A 74 -4.33 5.96 -12.54
N LEU A 75 -3.40 6.92 -12.63
CA LEU A 75 -3.66 8.32 -12.25
C LEU A 75 -4.77 8.95 -13.10
N PHE A 76 -4.75 8.70 -14.41
CA PHE A 76 -5.78 9.18 -15.32
C PHE A 76 -7.14 8.55 -14.99
N LEU A 77 -7.17 7.24 -14.73
CA LEU A 77 -8.40 6.52 -14.38
C LEU A 77 -8.94 6.93 -13.00
N HIS A 78 -8.07 7.21 -12.04
CA HIS A 78 -8.46 7.67 -10.70
C HIS A 78 -9.12 9.06 -10.73
N ILE A 79 -8.72 9.92 -11.67
CA ILE A 79 -9.33 11.24 -11.86
C ILE A 79 -10.69 11.16 -12.56
N VAL A 80 -10.88 10.19 -13.46
CA VAL A 80 -12.14 10.01 -14.21
C VAL A 80 -13.17 9.24 -13.37
N PHE A 81 -12.74 8.20 -12.64
CA PHE A 81 -13.62 7.40 -11.79
C PHE A 81 -13.42 7.74 -10.32
N LYS A 82 -14.34 8.53 -9.79
CA LYS A 82 -14.47 8.89 -8.36
C LYS A 82 -14.78 7.69 -7.43
N ASN A 83 -14.63 6.45 -7.92
CA ASN A 83 -14.92 5.18 -7.25
C ASN A 83 -13.63 4.35 -7.07
N ILE A 84 -13.20 4.21 -5.81
CA ILE A 84 -11.96 3.51 -5.40
C ILE A 84 -11.92 2.05 -5.88
N LEU A 85 -13.06 1.35 -5.92
CA LEU A 85 -13.15 -0.05 -6.35
C LEU A 85 -12.73 -0.27 -7.82
N PHE A 86 -13.09 0.66 -8.70
CA PHE A 86 -12.81 0.53 -10.13
C PHE A 86 -11.32 0.74 -10.44
N SER A 87 -10.66 1.62 -9.68
CA SER A 87 -9.22 1.90 -9.78
C SER A 87 -8.37 0.68 -9.40
N ILE A 88 -8.75 -0.07 -8.36
CA ILE A 88 -8.03 -1.27 -7.93
C ILE A 88 -8.21 -2.39 -8.97
N PHE A 89 -9.45 -2.65 -9.38
CA PHE A 89 -9.76 -3.74 -10.31
C PHE A 89 -9.08 -3.53 -11.67
N CYS A 90 -9.13 -2.31 -12.20
CA CYS A 90 -8.48 -1.98 -13.47
C CYS A 90 -6.95 -2.03 -13.38
N GLY A 91 -6.36 -1.56 -12.27
CA GLY A 91 -4.91 -1.68 -12.04
C GLY A 91 -4.44 -3.13 -12.00
N THR A 92 -5.19 -4.02 -11.34
CA THR A 92 -4.89 -5.46 -11.32
C THR A 92 -5.04 -6.10 -12.70
N LEU A 93 -6.13 -5.80 -13.43
CA LEU A 93 -6.37 -6.36 -14.76
C LEU A 93 -5.29 -5.93 -15.76
N PHE A 94 -4.88 -4.66 -15.72
CA PHE A 94 -3.83 -4.13 -16.59
C PHE A 94 -2.49 -4.80 -16.30
N TYR A 95 -2.11 -4.94 -15.02
CA TYR A 95 -0.90 -5.65 -14.64
C TYR A 95 -0.90 -7.12 -15.11
N LEU A 96 -2.04 -7.81 -14.97
CA LEU A 96 -2.17 -9.20 -15.40
C LEU A 96 -2.04 -9.35 -16.93
N VAL A 97 -2.68 -8.48 -17.71
CA VAL A 97 -2.61 -8.53 -19.17
C VAL A 97 -1.20 -8.25 -19.67
N LEU A 98 -0.54 -7.25 -19.07
CA LEU A 98 0.82 -6.88 -19.41
C LEU A 98 1.81 -8.01 -19.10
N ARG A 99 1.79 -8.53 -17.87
CA ARG A 99 2.68 -9.62 -17.46
C ARG A 99 2.44 -10.89 -18.26
N ASN A 100 1.22 -11.14 -18.69
CA ASN A 100 0.88 -12.30 -19.49
C ASN A 100 1.45 -12.23 -20.93
N HIS A 101 1.77 -11.04 -21.44
CA HIS A 101 2.37 -10.90 -22.76
C HIS A 101 3.87 -11.28 -22.78
N ASP A 102 4.58 -11.10 -21.66
CA ASP A 102 5.99 -11.54 -21.48
C ASP A 102 6.14 -13.07 -21.40
N LEU A 103 5.18 -13.76 -20.76
CA LEU A 103 5.21 -15.24 -20.63
C LEU A 103 5.10 -15.99 -21.96
N ILE A 104 4.54 -15.35 -23.00
CA ILE A 104 4.33 -15.96 -24.32
C ILE A 104 5.62 -15.90 -25.16
N PHE A 105 6.46 -14.88 -24.99
CA PHE A 105 7.72 -14.77 -25.73
C PHE A 105 8.82 -15.70 -25.20
N ASP A 106 8.87 -15.96 -23.89
CA ASP A 106 9.83 -16.92 -23.30
C ASP A 106 9.50 -18.38 -23.67
N THR A 107 8.23 -18.71 -23.88
CA THR A 107 7.78 -20.08 -24.24
C THR A 107 8.04 -20.41 -25.72
N ILE A 108 8.29 -19.41 -26.59
CA ILE A 108 8.52 -19.60 -28.03
C ILE A 108 10.03 -19.62 -28.38
N SER A 109 10.94 -19.37 -27.44
CA SER A 109 12.41 -19.43 -27.67
C SER A 109 13.13 -20.68 -27.14
N PHE A 110 12.39 -21.74 -26.82
CA PHE A 110 12.93 -23.10 -26.61
C PHE A 110 12.64 -24.03 -27.78
#